data_AF-A0A7X8RWS3-F1
#
_entry.id   AF-A0A7X8RWS3-F1
#
_cell.length_a   1.000
_cell.length_b   1.000
_cell.length_c   1.000
_cell.angle_alpha   90.00
_cell.angle_beta   90.00
_cell.angle_gamma   90.00
#
_symmetry.space_group_name_H-M   'P 1'
#
loop_
_entity.id
_entity.type
_entity.pdbx_description
1 polymer ?
#
loop_
_entity_poly.entity_id
_entity_poly.type
_entity_poly.pdbx_seq_one_letter_code
_entity_poly.pdbx_strand_id
1 'polypeptide(L)'
;MISRVWRKSGECGGRVFLPLLPLLAAAGAAPAQASTFTEEEVVCPVGGEKFTRMALMSISTWGALPDGMPLGSGRFPVELPQCPSNGLVMYRDFTPEEVARLAPFIASEGYKALRSAGETPRYLAYRTAQFLGDKDLHWWLLEASWEAKNDDPAGERARRYNAEFVEAARLVKPDAGNLEAIAARFRLANGLRELGSFDEAEAVRASIVVSPKAGGKGKEARENRTAWAGMIADLAGPIARKETSRIPIDMLGVREAAGFCLRKEIAAKFEEPSPPPLTAFEQEYCAGPKLSETIKERRKWLLEEE
;
A
#
# COMPACT_ATOMS: atom_id res chain seq x y z
N MET A 1 6.47 -12.36 6.19
CA MET A 1 7.11 -13.61 5.70
C MET A 1 7.26 -13.55 4.18
N ILE A 2 8.02 -12.57 3.68
CA ILE A 2 8.44 -12.43 2.28
C ILE A 2 9.94 -12.18 2.33
N SER A 3 10.70 -13.25 2.57
CA SER A 3 12.15 -13.22 2.46
C SER A 3 12.59 -14.63 2.08
N ARG A 4 13.02 -14.80 0.83
CA ARG A 4 13.82 -15.91 0.26
C ARG A 4 13.32 -16.27 -1.13
N VAL A 5 13.54 -15.42 -2.11
CA VAL A 5 13.92 -15.83 -3.46
C VAL A 5 14.61 -14.61 -4.02
N TRP A 6 15.95 -14.53 -4.00
CA TRP A 6 16.79 -13.73 -4.91
C TRP A 6 18.25 -13.97 -4.48
N ARG A 7 18.83 -15.09 -4.93
CA ARG A 7 20.28 -15.28 -4.92
C ARG A 7 20.71 -16.22 -6.04
N LYS A 8 21.69 -15.71 -6.80
CA LYS A 8 22.61 -16.36 -7.74
C LYS A 8 22.12 -16.64 -9.17
N SER A 9 22.54 -15.76 -10.07
CA SER A 9 23.19 -16.18 -11.31
C SER A 9 24.40 -15.26 -11.55
N GLY A 10 25.59 -15.84 -11.45
CA GLY A 10 26.84 -15.17 -11.73
C GLY A 10 27.84 -16.25 -12.07
N GLU A 11 28.11 -16.39 -13.37
CA GLU A 11 29.34 -16.90 -13.98
C GLU A 11 29.16 -16.91 -15.50
N CYS A 12 29.75 -15.92 -16.19
CA CYS A 12 29.96 -15.92 -17.63
C CYS A 12 31.41 -16.31 -17.91
N GLY A 13 31.61 -17.44 -18.58
CA GLY A 13 32.90 -17.85 -19.15
C GLY A 13 33.05 -17.40 -20.61
N GLY A 14 34.29 -17.09 -20.98
CA GLY A 14 34.85 -17.34 -22.33
C GLY A 14 34.49 -16.36 -23.45
N ARG A 15 35.42 -15.44 -23.76
CA ARG A 15 35.43 -14.59 -24.96
C ARG A 15 35.87 -15.38 -26.20
N VAL A 16 35.17 -15.21 -27.32
CA VAL A 16 35.71 -15.34 -28.69
C VAL A 16 35.20 -14.14 -29.49
N PHE A 17 36.13 -13.37 -30.06
CA PHE A 17 35.89 -12.16 -30.86
C PHE A 17 35.66 -12.54 -32.33
N LEU A 18 34.57 -12.06 -32.93
CA LEU A 18 34.42 -11.91 -34.39
C LEU A 18 33.82 -10.52 -34.68
N PRO A 19 34.36 -9.74 -35.64
CA PRO A 19 33.85 -8.41 -35.94
C PRO A 19 32.69 -8.52 -36.93
N LEU A 20 31.49 -8.08 -36.51
CA LEU A 20 30.31 -7.98 -37.37
C LEU A 20 29.74 -6.55 -37.30
N LEU A 21 29.42 -6.03 -38.48
CA LEU A 21 28.95 -4.67 -38.81
C LEU A 21 27.92 -4.10 -37.82
N PRO A 22 27.91 -2.77 -37.56
CA PRO A 22 26.84 -2.14 -36.83
C PRO A 22 25.64 -1.93 -37.77
N LEU A 23 24.73 -2.88 -37.81
CA LEU A 23 23.36 -2.60 -38.21
C LEU A 23 22.75 -1.82 -37.04
N LEU A 24 22.55 -0.50 -37.20
CA LEU A 24 21.71 0.28 -36.29
C LEU A 24 20.27 -0.23 -36.42
N ALA A 25 19.95 -1.29 -35.66
CA ALA A 25 18.58 -1.65 -35.37
C ALA A 25 18.05 -0.56 -34.43
N ALA A 26 17.20 0.32 -34.97
CA ALA A 26 16.32 1.14 -34.16
C ALA A 26 15.36 0.19 -33.43
N ALA A 27 15.81 -0.34 -32.29
CA ALA A 27 14.95 -0.99 -31.33
C ALA A 27 14.03 0.10 -30.80
N GLY A 28 12.83 0.21 -31.38
CA GLY A 28 11.74 0.94 -30.76
C GLY A 28 11.56 0.33 -29.37
N ALA A 29 11.91 1.10 -28.34
CA ALA A 29 11.56 0.75 -26.98
C ALA A 29 10.04 0.70 -26.95
N ALA A 30 9.48 -0.52 -26.92
CA ALA A 30 8.07 -0.68 -26.62
C ALA A 30 7.80 0.08 -25.31
N PRO A 31 6.70 0.85 -25.22
CA PRO A 31 6.39 1.56 -23.99
C PRO A 31 6.39 0.53 -22.86
N ALA A 32 7.31 0.70 -21.91
CA ALA A 32 7.38 -0.17 -20.75
C ALA A 32 6.10 0.08 -19.95
N GLN A 33 5.11 -0.79 -20.14
CA GLN A 33 3.95 -0.88 -19.26
C GLN A 33 4.50 -1.09 -17.85
N ALA A 34 4.31 -0.10 -16.99
CA ALA A 34 4.93 -0.07 -15.67
C ALA A 34 4.36 -1.15 -14.72
N SER A 35 3.25 -1.78 -15.09
CA SER A 35 2.70 -2.99 -14.48
C SER A 35 2.39 -4.01 -15.57
N THR A 36 2.64 -5.28 -15.30
CA THR A 36 2.30 -6.37 -16.23
C THR A 36 1.30 -7.31 -15.60
N PHE A 37 0.32 -7.77 -16.38
CA PHE A 37 -0.71 -8.70 -15.96
C PHE A 37 -0.75 -9.91 -16.89
N THR A 38 -1.19 -11.05 -16.38
CA THR A 38 -1.41 -12.27 -17.17
C THR A 38 -2.72 -12.92 -16.76
N GLU A 39 -3.38 -13.62 -17.68
CA GLU A 39 -4.55 -14.42 -17.34
C GLU A 39 -4.12 -15.67 -16.57
N GLU A 40 -4.80 -15.93 -15.46
CA GLU A 40 -4.57 -17.08 -14.58
C GLU A 40 -5.90 -17.81 -14.36
N GLU A 41 -5.93 -19.13 -14.59
CA GLU A 41 -7.04 -19.99 -14.15
C GLU A 41 -6.82 -20.35 -12.68
N VAL A 42 -7.84 -20.10 -11.86
CA VAL A 42 -7.85 -20.37 -10.43
C VAL A 42 -8.95 -21.38 -10.11
N VAL A 43 -8.66 -22.30 -9.19
CA VAL A 43 -9.61 -23.31 -8.70
C VAL A 43 -9.99 -23.00 -7.26
N CYS A 44 -11.28 -22.87 -7.00
CA CYS A 44 -11.80 -22.65 -5.67
C CYS A 44 -11.59 -23.86 -4.77
N PRO A 45 -10.94 -23.68 -3.61
CA PRO A 45 -10.60 -24.79 -2.73
C PRO A 45 -11.86 -25.40 -2.09
N VAL A 46 -12.91 -24.60 -1.89
CA VAL A 46 -14.24 -25.09 -1.53
C VAL A 46 -15.10 -25.15 -2.79
N GLY A 47 -15.60 -26.35 -3.12
CA GLY A 47 -16.51 -26.57 -4.24
C GLY A 47 -15.85 -26.84 -5.60
N GLY A 48 -14.57 -26.51 -5.78
CA GLY A 48 -13.81 -26.87 -6.99
C GLY A 48 -14.20 -26.09 -8.26
N GLU A 49 -14.98 -25.01 -8.14
CA GLU A 49 -15.30 -24.15 -9.29
C GLU A 49 -14.03 -23.51 -9.86
N LYS A 50 -13.96 -23.39 -11.18
CA LYS A 50 -12.86 -22.77 -11.91
C LYS A 50 -13.26 -21.39 -12.40
N PHE A 51 -12.34 -20.43 -12.33
CA PHE A 51 -12.54 -19.09 -12.89
C PHE A 51 -11.22 -18.48 -13.34
N THR A 52 -11.29 -17.49 -14.23
CA THR A 52 -10.11 -16.78 -14.75
C THR A 52 -10.01 -15.40 -14.12
N ARG A 53 -8.79 -14.92 -13.86
CA ARG A 53 -8.51 -13.55 -13.41
C ARG A 53 -7.26 -12.99 -14.09
N MET A 54 -7.10 -11.67 -14.03
CA MET A 54 -5.84 -11.01 -14.34
C MET A 54 -4.94 -11.03 -13.10
N ALA A 55 -3.88 -11.83 -13.13
CA ALA A 55 -2.85 -11.88 -12.11
C ALA A 55 -1.78 -10.83 -12.38
N LEU A 56 -1.40 -10.08 -11.34
CA LEU A 56 -0.31 -9.11 -11.39
C LEU A 56 1.04 -9.84 -11.43
N MET A 57 1.81 -9.63 -12.50
CA MET A 57 3.13 -10.25 -12.70
C MET A 57 4.27 -9.35 -12.23
N SER A 58 4.16 -8.04 -12.45
CA SER A 58 5.13 -7.08 -11.96
C SER A 58 4.48 -5.74 -11.67
N ILE A 59 4.97 -5.07 -10.63
CA ILE A 59 4.58 -3.71 -10.25
C ILE A 59 5.80 -2.98 -9.70
N SER A 60 5.91 -1.70 -10.03
CA SER A 60 6.97 -0.82 -9.51
C SER A 60 6.42 0.02 -8.37
N THR A 61 7.20 0.20 -7.31
CA THR A 61 6.87 1.09 -6.18
C THR A 61 7.97 2.13 -6.00
N TRP A 62 7.60 3.33 -5.57
CA TRP A 62 8.53 4.46 -5.41
C TRP A 62 8.29 5.26 -4.13
N GLY A 63 7.37 4.82 -3.28
CA GLY A 63 7.06 5.44 -2.00
C GLY A 63 5.94 4.72 -1.28
N ALA A 64 5.49 5.30 -0.17
CA ALA A 64 4.33 4.84 0.57
C ALA A 64 3.62 6.00 1.26
N LEU A 65 2.33 5.85 1.50
CA LEU A 65 1.55 6.72 2.38
C LEU A 65 1.93 6.48 3.86
N PRO A 66 1.53 7.38 4.79
CA PRO A 66 1.79 7.20 6.22
C PRO A 66 1.17 5.93 6.84
N ASP A 67 0.09 5.41 6.25
CA ASP A 67 -0.48 4.12 6.64
C ASP A 67 0.29 2.91 6.07
N GLY A 68 1.34 3.16 5.29
CA GLY A 68 2.21 2.14 4.68
C GLY A 68 1.72 1.65 3.32
N MET A 69 0.62 2.16 2.78
CA MET A 69 0.17 1.76 1.45
C MET A 69 1.21 2.19 0.41
N PRO A 70 1.73 1.27 -0.43
CA PRO A 70 2.69 1.64 -1.46
C PRO A 70 2.10 2.61 -2.48
N LEU A 71 2.93 3.53 -2.94
CA LEU A 71 2.70 4.33 -4.14
C LEU A 71 3.50 3.70 -5.28
N GLY A 72 2.80 3.38 -6.37
CA GLY A 72 3.39 2.60 -7.45
C GLY A 72 2.57 2.63 -8.73
N SER A 73 3.01 1.83 -9.71
CA SER A 73 2.48 1.80 -11.07
C SER A 73 1.14 1.07 -11.21
N GLY A 74 0.53 0.68 -10.10
CA GLY A 74 -0.74 -0.02 -10.07
C GLY A 74 -1.48 0.24 -8.76
N ARG A 75 -2.65 -0.38 -8.62
CA ARG A 75 -3.51 -0.23 -7.44
C ARG A 75 -3.01 -1.11 -6.30
N PHE A 76 -2.94 -0.54 -5.10
CA PHE A 76 -2.67 -1.25 -3.86
C PHE A 76 -3.88 -1.16 -2.91
N PRO A 77 -4.22 -2.22 -2.16
CA PRO A 77 -3.59 -3.54 -2.19
C PRO A 77 -3.90 -4.25 -3.51
N VAL A 78 -3.05 -5.20 -3.90
CA VAL A 78 -3.28 -6.03 -5.08
C VAL A 78 -4.56 -6.84 -4.89
N GLU A 79 -5.36 -6.97 -5.94
CA GLU A 79 -6.63 -7.69 -5.86
C GLU A 79 -6.41 -9.18 -5.54
N LEU A 80 -7.19 -9.69 -4.58
CA LEU A 80 -7.18 -11.11 -4.21
C LEU A 80 -8.17 -11.90 -5.06
N PRO A 81 -7.83 -13.14 -5.46
CA PRO A 81 -8.83 -14.03 -6.05
C PRO A 81 -9.96 -14.27 -5.06
N GLN A 82 -11.20 -14.19 -5.56
CA GLN A 82 -12.40 -14.50 -4.79
C GLN A 82 -13.27 -15.48 -5.56
N CYS A 83 -13.67 -16.55 -4.89
CA CYS A 83 -14.55 -17.57 -5.45
C CYS A 83 -15.93 -17.00 -5.82
N PRO A 84 -16.39 -17.10 -7.08
CA PRO A 84 -17.63 -16.47 -7.52
C PRO A 84 -18.86 -16.94 -6.75
N SER A 85 -19.00 -18.25 -6.55
CA SER A 85 -20.22 -18.82 -5.96
C SER A 85 -20.26 -18.62 -4.45
N ASN A 86 -19.18 -19.01 -3.75
CA ASN A 86 -19.17 -19.03 -2.29
C ASN A 86 -18.49 -17.82 -1.63
N GLY A 87 -17.81 -16.96 -2.41
CA GLY A 87 -17.18 -15.74 -1.94
C GLY A 87 -15.97 -15.92 -1.04
N LEU A 88 -15.40 -17.12 -0.97
CA LEU A 88 -14.16 -17.37 -0.27
C LEU A 88 -13.03 -16.58 -0.94
N VAL A 89 -12.32 -15.77 -0.16
CA VAL A 89 -11.16 -15.01 -0.64
C VAL A 89 -9.90 -15.84 -0.45
N MET A 90 -9.16 -16.03 -1.54
CA MET A 90 -7.98 -16.88 -1.64
C MET A 90 -6.71 -16.04 -1.46
N TYR A 91 -6.35 -15.77 -0.20
CA TYR A 91 -5.14 -14.99 0.12
C TYR A 91 -3.87 -15.84 0.26
N ARG A 92 -4.02 -17.16 0.29
CA ARG A 92 -2.96 -18.19 0.31
C ARG A 92 -3.55 -19.53 -0.10
N ASP A 93 -2.68 -20.52 -0.25
CA ASP A 93 -3.11 -21.92 -0.33
C ASP A 93 -3.58 -22.40 1.05
N PHE A 94 -4.74 -23.06 1.07
CA PHE A 94 -5.33 -23.65 2.28
C PHE A 94 -5.07 -25.15 2.32
N THR A 95 -4.76 -25.69 3.50
CA THR A 95 -4.62 -27.14 3.67
C THR A 95 -5.98 -27.84 3.60
N PRO A 96 -6.05 -29.15 3.31
CA PRO A 96 -7.31 -29.89 3.32
C PRO A 96 -8.12 -29.74 4.62
N GLU A 97 -7.43 -29.69 5.77
CA GLU A 97 -8.05 -29.49 7.09
C GLU A 97 -8.64 -28.09 7.23
N GLU A 98 -7.96 -27.06 6.71
CA GLU A 98 -8.47 -25.70 6.68
C GLU A 98 -9.67 -25.59 5.74
N VAL A 99 -9.62 -26.21 4.56
CA VAL A 99 -10.74 -26.26 3.61
C VAL A 99 -11.98 -26.89 4.26
N ALA A 100 -11.81 -27.99 4.99
CA ALA A 100 -12.90 -28.64 5.72
C ALA A 100 -13.52 -27.73 6.79
N ARG A 101 -12.72 -26.86 7.43
CA ARG A 101 -13.21 -25.84 8.39
C ARG A 101 -13.85 -24.64 7.69
N LEU A 102 -13.33 -24.25 6.53
CA LEU A 102 -13.80 -23.09 5.77
C LEU A 102 -15.17 -23.34 5.14
N ALA A 103 -15.45 -24.55 4.68
CA ALA A 103 -16.74 -24.90 4.06
C ALA A 103 -17.96 -24.53 4.94
N PRO A 104 -18.06 -24.96 6.21
CA PRO A 104 -19.15 -24.53 7.08
C PRO A 104 -19.06 -23.05 7.48
N PHE A 105 -17.86 -22.46 7.57
CA PHE A 105 -17.69 -21.04 7.90
C PHE A 105 -18.25 -20.11 6.82
N ILE A 106 -17.90 -20.32 5.55
CA ILE A 106 -18.40 -19.48 4.45
C ILE A 106 -19.89 -19.71 4.16
N ALA A 107 -20.41 -20.89 4.53
CA ALA A 107 -21.84 -21.19 4.49
C ALA A 107 -22.63 -20.61 5.68
N SER A 108 -21.96 -20.08 6.71
CA SER A 108 -22.61 -19.50 7.88
C SER A 108 -23.32 -18.19 7.55
N GLU A 109 -24.40 -17.90 8.28
CA GLU A 109 -25.14 -16.65 8.14
C GLU A 109 -24.27 -15.41 8.41
N GLY A 110 -23.31 -15.52 9.33
CA GLY A 110 -22.37 -14.44 9.60
C GLY A 110 -21.50 -14.08 8.39
N TYR A 111 -20.94 -15.07 7.69
CA TYR A 111 -20.11 -14.81 6.51
C TYR A 111 -20.97 -14.33 5.32
N LYS A 112 -22.15 -14.93 5.11
CA LYS A 112 -23.09 -14.47 4.09
C LYS A 112 -23.52 -13.03 4.30
N ALA A 113 -23.79 -12.62 5.55
CA ALA A 113 -24.15 -11.24 5.86
C ALA A 113 -23.04 -10.24 5.47
N LEU A 114 -21.77 -10.58 5.73
CA LEU A 114 -20.64 -9.75 5.29
C LEU A 114 -20.60 -9.60 3.77
N ARG A 115 -20.80 -10.70 3.04
CA ARG A 115 -20.87 -10.67 1.56
C ARG A 115 -22.04 -9.83 1.07
N SER A 116 -23.24 -10.04 1.62
CA SER A 116 -24.45 -9.30 1.24
C SER A 116 -24.36 -7.81 1.55
N ALA A 117 -23.59 -7.42 2.58
CA ALA A 117 -23.29 -6.02 2.89
C ALA A 117 -22.26 -5.38 1.94
N GLY A 118 -21.69 -6.15 1.00
CA GLY A 118 -20.69 -5.66 0.06
C GLY A 118 -19.36 -5.33 0.76
N GLU A 119 -18.98 -6.09 1.79
CA GLU A 119 -17.67 -5.92 2.41
C GLU A 119 -16.55 -6.29 1.42
N THR A 120 -15.45 -5.54 1.48
CA THR A 120 -14.38 -5.65 0.50
C THR A 120 -13.62 -6.99 0.60
N PRO A 121 -13.02 -7.50 -0.50
CA PRO A 121 -12.25 -8.74 -0.50
C PRO A 121 -11.19 -8.84 0.60
N ARG A 122 -10.44 -7.77 0.90
CA ARG A 122 -9.43 -7.78 1.97
C ARG A 122 -10.05 -7.89 3.35
N TYR A 123 -11.23 -7.32 3.58
CA TYR A 123 -11.92 -7.49 4.86
C TYR A 123 -12.49 -8.90 5.01
N LEU A 124 -13.01 -9.50 3.94
CA LEU A 124 -13.41 -10.91 3.94
C LEU A 124 -12.19 -11.83 4.18
N ALA A 125 -11.03 -11.51 3.61
CA ALA A 125 -9.77 -12.20 3.90
C ALA A 125 -9.38 -12.07 5.37
N TYR A 126 -9.46 -10.87 5.97
CA TYR A 126 -9.25 -10.66 7.40
C TYR A 126 -10.16 -11.55 8.25
N ARG A 127 -11.47 -11.61 7.96
CA ARG A 127 -12.43 -12.44 8.72
C ARG A 127 -12.15 -13.93 8.56
N THR A 128 -11.68 -14.34 7.39
CA THR A 128 -11.24 -15.72 7.12
C THR A 128 -9.97 -16.06 7.88
N ALA A 129 -8.96 -15.19 7.85
CA ALA A 129 -7.71 -15.34 8.59
C ALA A 129 -7.95 -15.39 10.11
N GLN A 130 -8.83 -14.53 10.62
CA GLN A 130 -9.25 -14.54 12.02
C GLN A 130 -9.91 -15.87 12.41
N PHE A 131 -10.82 -16.40 11.58
CA PHE A 131 -11.48 -17.68 11.84
C PHE A 131 -10.49 -18.86 11.86
N LEU A 132 -9.49 -18.84 10.97
CA LEU A 132 -8.46 -19.87 10.92
C LEU A 132 -7.48 -19.79 12.09
N GLY A 133 -7.38 -18.64 12.76
CA GLY A 133 -6.44 -18.39 13.85
C GLY A 133 -5.08 -17.88 13.37
N ASP A 134 -5.06 -17.24 12.19
CA ASP A 134 -3.85 -16.64 11.63
C ASP A 134 -3.32 -15.51 12.54
N LYS A 135 -2.00 -15.28 12.46
CA LYS A 135 -1.31 -14.23 13.22
C LYS A 135 -1.35 -12.90 12.46
N ASP A 136 -0.88 -11.84 13.12
CA ASP A 136 -0.66 -10.52 12.52
C ASP A 136 -1.92 -9.90 11.88
N LEU A 137 -3.10 -10.15 12.50
CA LEU A 137 -4.41 -9.67 12.03
C LEU A 137 -4.50 -8.16 11.80
N HIS A 138 -3.69 -7.37 12.51
CA HIS A 138 -3.58 -5.93 12.29
C HIS A 138 -3.14 -5.59 10.86
N TRP A 139 -2.31 -6.43 10.22
CA TRP A 139 -1.88 -6.20 8.85
C TRP A 139 -3.01 -6.43 7.83
N TRP A 140 -3.84 -7.45 8.05
CA TRP A 140 -5.03 -7.70 7.22
C TRP A 140 -6.04 -6.55 7.31
N LEU A 141 -6.28 -6.03 8.52
CA LEU A 141 -7.14 -4.87 8.74
C LEU A 141 -6.59 -3.60 8.10
N LEU A 142 -5.26 -3.42 8.13
CA LEU A 142 -4.63 -2.28 7.49
C LEU A 142 -4.82 -2.32 5.97
N GLU A 143 -4.57 -3.45 5.32
CA GLU A 143 -4.81 -3.62 3.88
C GLU A 143 -6.30 -3.49 3.53
N ALA A 144 -7.21 -3.99 4.37
CA ALA A 144 -8.64 -3.76 4.21
C ALA A 144 -8.98 -2.27 4.28
N SER A 145 -8.38 -1.53 5.21
CA SER A 145 -8.55 -0.08 5.29
C SER A 145 -8.05 0.63 4.03
N TRP A 146 -6.94 0.18 3.44
CA TRP A 146 -6.44 0.73 2.18
C TRP A 146 -7.43 0.52 1.03
N GLU A 147 -7.97 -0.69 0.92
CA GLU A 147 -8.97 -1.03 -0.10
C GLU A 147 -10.22 -0.15 0.03
N ALA A 148 -10.78 -0.05 1.24
CA ALA A 148 -11.95 0.80 1.48
C ALA A 148 -11.66 2.29 1.23
N LYS A 149 -10.47 2.78 1.62
CA LYS A 149 -10.08 4.17 1.40
C LYS A 149 -9.82 4.51 -0.07
N ASN A 150 -9.56 3.51 -0.92
CA ASN A 150 -9.43 3.74 -2.36
C ASN A 150 -10.80 3.99 -3.02
N ASP A 151 -11.86 3.42 -2.45
CA ASP A 151 -13.22 3.64 -2.94
C ASP A 151 -13.79 4.93 -2.37
N ASP A 152 -13.75 5.09 -1.05
CA ASP A 152 -14.17 6.32 -0.36
C ASP A 152 -13.33 6.54 0.91
N PRO A 153 -12.31 7.42 0.87
CA PRO A 153 -11.42 7.66 2.00
C PRO A 153 -12.12 8.30 3.21
N ALA A 154 -13.23 9.00 3.02
CA ALA A 154 -14.00 9.63 4.09
C ALA A 154 -15.21 8.79 4.53
N GLY A 155 -15.47 7.67 3.85
CA GLY A 155 -16.63 6.83 4.05
C GLY A 155 -16.64 6.06 5.38
N GLU A 156 -17.83 5.67 5.82
CA GLU A 156 -18.04 4.92 7.06
C GLU A 156 -17.25 3.61 7.08
N ARG A 157 -17.18 2.89 5.94
CA ARG A 157 -16.44 1.64 5.81
C ARG A 157 -14.95 1.83 6.07
N ALA A 158 -14.34 2.83 5.42
CA ALA A 158 -12.93 3.17 5.62
C ALA A 158 -12.64 3.55 7.07
N ARG A 159 -13.51 4.36 7.68
CA ARG A 159 -13.41 4.76 9.09
C ARG A 159 -13.49 3.55 10.03
N ARG A 160 -14.44 2.64 9.80
CA ARG A 160 -14.64 1.42 10.62
C ARG A 160 -13.43 0.50 10.53
N TYR A 161 -12.94 0.20 9.33
CA TYR A 161 -11.76 -0.65 9.16
C TYR A 161 -10.51 -0.03 9.80
N ASN A 162 -10.33 1.29 9.69
CA ASN A 162 -9.23 1.98 10.36
C ASN A 162 -9.35 1.94 11.90
N ALA A 163 -10.56 2.04 12.45
CA ALA A 163 -10.80 1.87 13.88
C ALA A 163 -10.47 0.45 14.36
N GLU A 164 -10.92 -0.58 13.63
CA GLU A 164 -10.55 -1.98 13.92
C GLU A 164 -9.03 -2.20 13.82
N PHE A 165 -8.39 -1.62 12.81
CA PHE A 165 -6.92 -1.63 12.67
C PHE A 165 -6.23 -1.00 13.89
N VAL A 166 -6.68 0.17 14.33
CA VAL A 166 -6.12 0.85 15.52
C VAL A 166 -6.21 -0.05 16.73
N GLU A 167 -7.35 -0.67 16.99
CA GLU A 167 -7.52 -1.60 18.12
C GLU A 167 -6.61 -2.82 18.02
N ALA A 168 -6.47 -3.41 16.82
CA ALA A 168 -5.55 -4.52 16.60
C ALA A 168 -4.07 -4.12 16.75
N ALA A 169 -3.70 -2.93 16.28
CA ALA A 169 -2.34 -2.40 16.32
C ALA A 169 -1.89 -2.04 17.75
N ARG A 170 -2.82 -1.68 18.65
CA ARG A 170 -2.54 -1.48 20.08
C ARG A 170 -1.96 -2.74 20.76
N LEU A 171 -2.30 -3.92 20.26
CA LEU A 171 -1.83 -5.19 20.81
C LEU A 171 -0.39 -5.52 20.40
N VAL A 172 0.18 -4.80 19.42
CA VAL A 172 1.57 -4.99 19.01
C VAL A 172 2.49 -4.38 20.07
N LYS A 173 3.29 -5.23 20.72
CA LYS A 173 4.23 -4.80 21.75
C LYS A 173 5.29 -3.86 21.16
N PRO A 174 5.53 -2.68 21.76
CA PRO A 174 6.61 -1.81 21.33
C PRO A 174 7.97 -2.52 21.46
N ASP A 175 8.79 -2.41 20.42
CA ASP A 175 10.17 -2.89 20.44
C ASP A 175 11.04 -1.95 19.59
N ALA A 176 11.88 -1.18 20.26
CA ALA A 176 12.76 -0.20 19.62
C ALA A 176 13.84 -0.83 18.72
N GLY A 177 14.12 -2.13 18.86
CA GLY A 177 15.07 -2.88 18.03
C GLY A 177 14.43 -3.54 16.80
N ASN A 178 13.10 -3.57 16.72
CA ASN A 178 12.37 -4.27 15.67
C ASN A 178 11.66 -3.27 14.75
N LEU A 179 12.09 -3.21 13.48
CA LEU A 179 11.52 -2.28 12.50
C LEU A 179 10.03 -2.54 12.22
N GLU A 180 9.56 -3.79 12.33
CA GLU A 180 8.14 -4.09 12.14
C GLU A 180 7.29 -3.58 13.31
N ALA A 181 7.80 -3.69 14.54
CA ALA A 181 7.13 -3.14 15.71
C ALA A 181 7.11 -1.60 15.64
N ILE A 182 8.21 -0.97 15.20
CA ILE A 182 8.28 0.48 14.95
C ILE A 182 7.27 0.88 13.88
N ALA A 183 7.20 0.15 12.76
CA ALA A 183 6.24 0.42 11.68
C ALA A 183 4.80 0.31 12.16
N ALA A 184 4.47 -0.73 12.94
CA ALA A 184 3.14 -0.91 13.52
C ALA A 184 2.76 0.26 14.46
N ARG A 185 3.70 0.71 15.30
CA ARG A 185 3.49 1.87 16.20
C ARG A 185 3.31 3.17 15.43
N PHE A 186 4.09 3.39 14.38
CA PHE A 186 3.95 4.55 13.51
C PHE A 186 2.59 4.56 12.79
N ARG A 187 2.19 3.43 12.22
CA ARG A 187 0.89 3.29 11.54
C ARG A 187 -0.27 3.41 12.53
N LEU A 188 -0.12 2.96 13.77
CA LEU A 188 -1.09 3.22 14.85
C LEU A 188 -1.25 4.73 15.10
N ALA A 189 -0.14 5.48 15.25
CA ALA A 189 -0.21 6.93 15.40
C ALA A 189 -0.92 7.61 14.21
N ASN A 190 -0.60 7.19 12.98
CA ASN A 190 -1.28 7.71 11.80
C ASN A 190 -2.77 7.32 11.76
N GLY A 191 -3.12 6.09 12.11
CA GLY A 191 -4.51 5.64 12.18
C GLY A 191 -5.32 6.46 13.18
N LEU A 192 -4.76 6.75 14.36
CA LEU A 192 -5.36 7.62 15.36
C LEU A 192 -5.55 9.06 14.86
N ARG A 193 -4.56 9.60 14.14
CA ARG A 193 -4.65 10.92 13.49
C ARG A 193 -5.82 10.97 12.51
N GLU A 194 -5.95 9.97 11.64
CA GLU A 194 -7.04 9.90 10.65
C GLU A 194 -8.42 9.77 11.33
N LEU A 195 -8.50 9.16 12.51
CA LEU A 195 -9.73 9.09 13.32
C LEU A 195 -10.03 10.37 14.10
N GLY A 196 -9.12 11.34 14.12
CA GLY A 196 -9.23 12.59 14.87
C GLY A 196 -8.79 12.51 16.34
N SER A 197 -8.20 11.39 16.77
CA SER A 197 -7.67 11.19 18.13
C SER A 197 -6.27 11.80 18.27
N PHE A 198 -6.14 13.11 18.05
CA PHE A 198 -4.84 13.78 17.89
C PHE A 198 -3.93 13.72 19.11
N ASP A 199 -4.47 13.91 20.32
CA ASP A 199 -3.67 13.85 21.55
C ASP A 199 -3.06 12.46 21.75
N GLU A 200 -3.84 11.43 21.45
CA GLU A 200 -3.37 10.05 21.52
C GLU A 200 -2.40 9.71 20.39
N ALA A 201 -2.67 10.19 19.17
CA ALA A 201 -1.77 10.04 18.03
C ALA A 201 -0.39 10.63 18.35
N GLU A 202 -0.34 11.83 18.93
CA GLU A 202 0.90 12.48 19.35
C GLU A 202 1.61 11.70 20.46
N ALA A 203 0.87 11.27 21.49
CA ALA A 203 1.44 10.47 22.57
C ALA A 203 2.06 9.16 22.05
N VAL A 204 1.38 8.48 21.12
CA VAL A 204 1.91 7.27 20.46
C VAL A 204 3.16 7.64 19.66
N ARG A 205 3.10 8.63 18.77
CA ARG A 205 4.22 9.05 17.92
C ARG A 205 5.46 9.43 18.74
N ALA A 206 5.30 10.28 19.76
CA ALA A 206 6.38 10.76 20.61
C ALA A 206 7.04 9.64 21.44
N SER A 207 6.31 8.55 21.71
CA SER A 207 6.85 7.38 22.42
C SER A 207 7.69 6.44 21.54
N ILE A 208 7.69 6.62 20.22
CA ILE A 208 8.41 5.71 19.31
C ILE A 208 9.90 5.98 19.41
N VAL A 209 10.66 4.98 19.84
CA VAL A 209 12.12 5.01 19.90
C VAL A 209 12.68 4.10 18.82
N VAL A 210 13.61 4.62 18.01
CA VAL A 210 14.37 3.82 17.04
C VAL A 210 15.75 3.55 17.61
N SER A 211 16.00 2.31 18.03
CA SER A 211 17.30 1.89 18.58
C SER A 211 18.41 2.00 17.52
N PRO A 212 19.64 2.39 17.88
CA PRO A 212 20.79 2.35 16.97
C PRO A 212 21.09 0.96 16.39
N LYS A 213 20.54 -0.11 16.98
CA LYS A 213 20.69 -1.50 16.52
C LYS A 213 19.50 -2.01 15.72
N ALA A 214 18.44 -1.21 15.54
CA ALA A 214 17.23 -1.64 14.85
C ALA A 214 17.52 -2.03 13.39
N GLY A 215 16.98 -3.17 12.95
CA GLY A 215 17.19 -3.67 11.59
C GLY A 215 18.61 -4.19 11.30
N GLY A 216 19.47 -4.32 12.32
CA GLY A 216 20.81 -4.89 12.17
C GLY A 216 21.92 -3.87 11.87
N LYS A 217 22.98 -4.33 11.21
CA LYS A 217 24.24 -3.59 10.98
C LYS A 217 24.40 -3.18 9.52
N GLY A 218 25.25 -2.20 9.26
CA GLY A 218 25.61 -1.75 7.91
C GLY A 218 24.93 -0.45 7.48
N LYS A 219 25.27 0.01 6.27
CA LYS A 219 24.79 1.27 5.69
C LYS A 219 23.28 1.28 5.52
N GLU A 220 22.71 0.25 4.90
CA GLU A 220 21.27 0.11 4.66
C GLU A 220 20.47 0.14 5.97
N ALA A 221 20.89 -0.62 6.99
CA ALA A 221 20.23 -0.60 8.29
C ALA A 221 20.28 0.79 8.94
N ARG A 222 21.37 1.54 8.76
CA ARG A 222 21.47 2.94 9.24
C ARG A 222 20.52 3.85 8.47
N GLU A 223 20.46 3.74 7.16
CA GLU A 223 19.57 4.52 6.30
C GLU A 223 18.10 4.24 6.65
N ASN A 224 17.71 2.98 6.84
CA ASN A 224 16.37 2.61 7.27
C ASN A 224 16.01 3.22 8.63
N ARG A 225 16.92 3.21 9.60
CA ARG A 225 16.70 3.87 10.90
C ARG A 225 16.53 5.37 10.76
N THR A 226 17.37 6.02 9.95
CA THR A 226 17.26 7.47 9.68
C THR A 226 15.94 7.79 9.00
N ALA A 227 15.51 6.99 8.02
CA ALA A 227 14.24 7.16 7.33
C ALA A 227 13.05 7.03 8.30
N TRP A 228 13.04 6.00 9.15
CA TRP A 228 11.99 5.85 10.17
C TRP A 228 11.97 7.01 11.15
N ALA A 229 13.12 7.45 11.66
CA ALA A 229 13.20 8.60 12.55
C ALA A 229 12.66 9.88 11.89
N GLY A 230 12.98 10.09 10.59
CA GLY A 230 12.43 11.18 9.80
C GLY A 230 10.91 11.10 9.67
N MET A 231 10.36 9.96 9.23
CA MET A 231 8.91 9.77 9.09
C MET A 231 8.15 9.99 10.41
N ILE A 232 8.70 9.49 11.53
CA ILE A 232 8.12 9.70 12.87
C ILE A 232 8.13 11.19 13.25
N ALA A 233 9.17 11.93 12.88
CA ALA A 233 9.24 13.37 13.10
C ALA A 233 8.23 14.13 12.21
N ASP A 234 8.18 13.78 10.93
CA ASP A 234 7.32 14.43 9.93
C ASP A 234 5.82 14.29 10.28
N LEU A 235 5.41 13.16 10.87
CA LEU A 235 4.02 12.93 11.30
C LEU A 235 3.54 13.95 12.38
N ALA A 236 4.45 14.64 13.07
CA ALA A 236 4.08 15.66 14.06
C ALA A 236 3.30 16.83 13.43
N GLY A 237 3.66 17.24 12.21
CA GLY A 237 3.04 18.36 11.50
C GLY A 237 1.54 18.13 11.25
N PRO A 238 1.17 17.05 10.52
CA PRO A 238 -0.24 16.70 10.29
C PRO A 238 -1.05 16.53 11.58
N ILE A 239 -0.47 15.94 12.63
CA ILE A 239 -1.15 15.81 13.94
C ILE A 239 -1.42 17.18 14.55
N ALA A 240 -0.42 18.06 14.61
CA ALA A 240 -0.54 19.40 15.19
C ALA A 240 -1.58 20.27 14.45
N ARG A 241 -1.68 20.11 13.13
CA ARG A 241 -2.67 20.78 12.28
C ARG A 241 -4.07 20.16 12.35
N LYS A 242 -4.26 19.08 13.14
CA LYS A 242 -5.51 18.32 13.23
C LYS A 242 -6.01 17.83 11.88
N GLU A 243 -5.08 17.44 11.01
CA GLU A 243 -5.39 16.96 9.67
C GLU A 243 -5.82 15.49 9.74
N THR A 244 -7.03 15.16 9.29
CA THR A 244 -7.55 13.78 9.19
C THR A 244 -7.40 13.19 7.79
N SER A 245 -6.87 13.95 6.83
CA SER A 245 -6.71 13.51 5.46
C SER A 245 -5.86 12.24 5.39
N ARG A 246 -6.19 11.33 4.46
CA ARG A 246 -5.38 10.14 4.19
C ARG A 246 -3.97 10.50 3.68
N ILE A 247 -3.85 11.63 2.98
CA ILE A 247 -2.66 12.03 2.23
C ILE A 247 -2.18 13.41 2.71
N PRO A 248 -1.43 13.50 3.82
CA PRO A 248 -0.78 14.74 4.21
C PRO A 248 0.30 15.10 3.19
N ILE A 249 0.15 16.24 2.51
CA ILE A 249 1.02 16.65 1.39
C ILE A 249 2.50 16.79 1.79
N ASP A 250 2.77 17.17 3.04
CA ASP A 250 4.12 17.34 3.58
C ASP A 250 4.79 16.03 3.98
N MET A 251 4.06 14.92 3.98
CA MET A 251 4.59 13.57 4.14
C MET A 251 4.83 12.85 2.80
N LEU A 252 4.49 13.48 1.67
CA LEU A 252 4.76 12.94 0.34
C LEU A 252 6.19 13.24 -0.12
N GLY A 253 6.72 12.36 -0.96
CA GLY A 253 7.90 12.65 -1.78
C GLY A 253 7.67 13.86 -2.68
N VAL A 254 8.74 14.55 -3.09
CA VAL A 254 8.67 15.79 -3.90
C VAL A 254 7.82 15.61 -5.16
N ARG A 255 8.01 14.48 -5.85
CA ARG A 255 7.27 14.16 -7.08
C ARG A 255 5.78 13.94 -6.80
N GLU A 256 5.44 13.19 -5.76
CA GLU A 256 4.06 12.90 -5.37
C GLU A 256 3.35 14.12 -4.80
N ALA A 257 4.07 15.01 -4.09
CA ALA A 257 3.53 16.28 -3.62
C ALA A 257 3.25 17.25 -4.79
N ALA A 258 4.16 17.37 -5.76
CA ALA A 258 3.90 18.10 -7.01
C ALA A 258 2.74 17.46 -7.80
N GLY A 259 2.70 16.12 -7.79
CA GLY A 259 1.54 15.24 -7.98
C GLY A 259 0.21 15.88 -7.59
N PHE A 260 0.10 15.96 -6.27
CA PHE A 260 -1.05 16.41 -5.52
C PHE A 260 -1.38 17.88 -5.75
N CYS A 261 -0.39 18.76 -5.90
CA CYS A 261 -0.62 20.17 -6.22
C CYS A 261 -1.28 20.39 -7.58
N LEU A 262 -1.00 19.51 -8.55
CA LEU A 262 -1.52 19.58 -9.91
C LEU A 262 -2.78 18.72 -10.12
N ARG A 263 -3.36 18.16 -9.05
CA ARG A 263 -4.47 17.18 -9.15
C ARG A 263 -5.66 17.65 -9.97
N LYS A 264 -5.99 18.94 -9.93
CA LYS A 264 -7.09 19.51 -10.73
C LYS A 264 -6.74 19.58 -12.22
N GLU A 265 -5.50 19.93 -12.54
CA GLU A 265 -5.01 19.97 -13.93
C GLU A 265 -4.94 18.55 -14.52
N ILE A 266 -4.52 17.57 -13.71
CA ILE A 266 -4.50 16.14 -14.09
C ILE A 266 -5.90 15.61 -14.32
N ALA A 267 -6.81 15.82 -13.37
CA ALA A 267 -8.18 15.36 -13.51
C ALA A 267 -8.83 15.93 -14.77
N ALA A 268 -8.55 17.21 -15.09
CA ALA A 268 -9.01 17.81 -16.34
C ALA A 268 -8.41 17.15 -17.60
N LYS A 269 -7.11 16.80 -17.60
CA LYS A 269 -6.45 16.13 -18.74
C LYS A 269 -7.03 14.74 -19.01
N PHE A 270 -7.41 14.00 -17.97
CA PHE A 270 -7.90 12.63 -18.07
C PHE A 270 -9.43 12.52 -17.93
N GLU A 271 -10.16 13.63 -18.00
CA GLU A 271 -11.63 13.69 -17.87
C GLU A 271 -12.16 13.03 -16.59
N GLU A 272 -11.37 13.08 -15.51
CA GLU A 272 -11.74 12.56 -14.20
C GLU A 272 -12.53 13.61 -13.40
N PRO A 273 -13.34 13.19 -12.40
CA PRO A 273 -14.01 14.11 -11.49
C PRO A 273 -13.02 15.07 -10.82
N SER A 274 -13.38 16.36 -10.76
CA SER A 274 -12.53 17.36 -10.11
C SER A 274 -12.33 17.00 -8.63
N PRO A 275 -11.09 16.95 -8.14
CA PRO A 275 -10.82 16.66 -6.75
C PRO A 275 -11.26 17.81 -5.84
N PRO A 276 -11.41 17.57 -4.52
CA PRO A 276 -11.66 18.64 -3.55
C PRO A 276 -10.61 19.76 -3.63
N PRO A 277 -11.01 21.02 -3.31
CA PRO A 277 -10.09 22.15 -3.30
C PRO A 277 -8.95 21.93 -2.29
N LEU A 278 -7.81 22.57 -2.55
CA LEU A 278 -6.67 22.56 -1.63
C LEU A 278 -7.03 23.31 -0.34
N THR A 279 -6.60 22.79 0.82
CA THR A 279 -6.65 23.53 2.08
C THR A 279 -5.67 24.72 2.06
N ALA A 280 -5.80 25.66 3.00
CA ALA A 280 -4.88 26.81 3.07
C ALA A 280 -3.41 26.38 3.21
N PHE A 281 -3.13 25.39 4.05
CA PHE A 281 -1.80 24.82 4.21
C PHE A 281 -1.29 24.19 2.92
N GLU A 282 -2.14 23.41 2.23
CA GLU A 282 -1.75 22.78 0.96
C GLU A 282 -1.45 23.82 -0.14
N GLN A 283 -2.23 24.90 -0.20
CA GLN A 283 -1.98 26.00 -1.14
C GLN A 283 -0.62 26.66 -0.87
N GLU A 284 -0.32 26.95 0.38
CA GLU A 284 0.98 27.52 0.78
C GLU A 284 2.13 26.55 0.47
N TYR A 285 1.97 25.27 0.79
CA TYR A 285 2.97 24.24 0.50
C TYR A 285 3.22 24.09 -1.00
N CYS A 286 2.17 24.11 -1.83
CA CYS A 286 2.27 24.08 -3.28
C CYS A 286 2.91 25.33 -3.89
N ALA A 287 2.80 26.48 -3.23
CA ALA A 287 3.47 27.72 -3.63
C ALA A 287 4.94 27.80 -3.17
N GLY A 288 5.36 26.88 -2.30
CA GLY A 288 6.70 26.87 -1.71
C GLY A 288 7.82 26.51 -2.71
N PRO A 289 9.06 26.98 -2.46
CA PRO A 289 10.21 26.75 -3.34
C PRO A 289 10.62 25.27 -3.43
N LYS A 290 10.21 24.43 -2.47
CA LYS A 290 10.51 22.99 -2.45
C LYS A 290 9.94 22.26 -3.66
N LEU A 291 8.82 22.71 -4.20
CA LEU A 291 8.11 22.03 -5.28
C LEU A 291 8.17 22.78 -6.63
N SER A 292 8.68 24.02 -6.66
CA SER A 292 8.52 24.92 -7.81
C SER A 292 9.05 24.33 -9.11
N GLU A 293 10.27 23.78 -9.10
CA GLU A 293 10.88 23.19 -10.30
C GLU A 293 10.15 21.91 -10.72
N THR A 294 9.84 21.00 -9.79
CA THR A 294 9.13 19.76 -10.13
C THR A 294 7.70 20.02 -10.62
N ILE A 295 7.01 21.01 -10.07
CA ILE A 295 5.70 21.45 -10.57
C ILE A 295 5.82 21.99 -12.00
N LYS A 296 6.83 22.82 -12.27
CA LYS A 296 7.07 23.37 -13.61
C LYS A 296 7.36 22.28 -14.64
N GLU A 297 8.24 21.34 -14.31
CA GLU A 297 8.55 20.18 -15.16
C GLU A 297 7.29 19.34 -15.45
N ARG A 298 6.48 19.09 -14.42
CA ARG A 298 5.29 18.26 -14.55
C ARG A 298 4.16 18.93 -15.32
N ARG A 299 4.01 20.25 -15.20
CA ARG A 299 3.11 21.04 -16.05
C ARG A 299 3.50 20.97 -17.52
N LYS A 300 4.79 21.00 -17.83
CA LYS A 300 5.27 20.84 -19.21
C LYS A 300 4.79 19.51 -19.78
N TRP A 301 4.96 18.42 -19.05
CA TRP A 301 4.45 17.09 -19.45
C TRP A 301 2.91 17.06 -19.60
N LEU A 302 2.16 17.79 -18.77
CA LEU A 302 0.70 17.88 -18.92
C LEU A 302 0.28 18.59 -20.20
N LEU A 303 1.06 19.56 -20.68
CA LEU A 303 0.77 20.36 -21.87
C LEU A 303 1.31 19.76 -23.17
N GLU A 304 2.23 18.80 -23.09
CA GLU A 304 2.66 18.02 -24.26
C GLU A 304 1.46 17.17 -24.73
N GLU A 305 1.00 17.46 -25.95
CA GLU A 305 0.03 16.64 -26.70
C GLU A 305 0.77 15.39 -27.19
N GLU A 306 0.18 14.21 -26.95
CA GLU A 306 0.64 12.95 -27.56
C GLU A 306 0.31 12.91 -29.06
#